data_AF-A0AAD4HKP0-F1
#
_entry.id   AF-A0AAD4HKP0-F1
#
_cell.length_a   1.000
_cell.length_b   1.000
_cell.length_c   1.000
_cell.angle_alpha   90.00
_cell.angle_beta   90.00
_cell.angle_gamma   90.00
#
_symmetry.space_group_name_H-M   'P 1'
#
loop_
_entity.id
_entity.type
_entity.pdbx_description
1 polymer ?
#
loop_
_entity_poly.entity_id
_entity_poly.type
_entity_poly.pdbx_seq_one_letter_code
_entity_poly.pdbx_strand_id
1 'polypeptide(L)'
;QTFAGGLSQAILRYNGTPAEDLMSTPGPYILPFNEGKLASLLSIPVSGFPEVGKADVHINLLATTVNGILKVNNVTYHNPPTPVLLQMLSGAQHPSDLLPGGSVYELPSNKVVEIALPNTGLLFGGPVRPQTSGNSTTNFVNPIWRDTVSMGSTGDNVTIRFVTDNSGPWFIHYHIDFHLNHGFAVVMAEALNQHPNLNASIPGIGAALVIPSTLNQTL
;
A
#
# COMPACT_ATOMS: atom_id res chain seq x y z
N GLN A 1 -25.68 2.46 6.02
CA GLN A 1 -25.35 3.76 6.65
C GLN A 1 -26.64 4.36 7.16
N THR A 2 -26.64 5.01 8.33
CA THR A 2 -27.83 5.68 8.87
C THR A 2 -27.64 7.19 8.81
N PHE A 3 -28.63 7.87 8.27
CA PHE A 3 -28.75 9.33 8.20
C PHE A 3 -29.76 9.86 9.22
N ALA A 4 -30.33 8.96 10.04
CA ALA A 4 -31.31 9.32 11.06
C ALA A 4 -30.63 10.19 12.14
N GLY A 5 -31.31 11.28 12.53
CA GLY A 5 -30.83 12.17 13.58
C GLY A 5 -29.52 12.91 13.26
N GLY A 6 -29.19 13.12 11.98
CA GLY A 6 -27.97 13.84 11.57
C GLY A 6 -26.68 13.01 11.60
N LEU A 7 -26.76 11.70 11.80
CA LEU A 7 -25.58 10.82 11.74
C LEU A 7 -25.00 10.76 10.31
N SER A 8 -23.66 10.70 10.21
CA SER A 8 -22.92 10.64 8.94
C SER A 8 -23.21 11.83 7.99
N GLN A 9 -23.47 13.00 8.55
CA GLN A 9 -23.75 14.23 7.80
C GLN A 9 -22.83 15.38 8.23
N ALA A 10 -22.67 16.35 7.34
CA ALA A 10 -22.04 17.63 7.61
C ALA A 10 -22.83 18.73 6.89
N ILE A 11 -22.68 19.98 7.32
CA ILE A 11 -23.39 21.13 6.76
C ILE A 11 -22.44 21.96 5.89
N LEU A 12 -22.76 22.09 4.61
CA LEU A 12 -22.17 23.10 3.73
C LEU A 12 -22.99 24.39 3.85
N ARG A 13 -22.46 25.42 4.52
CA ARG A 13 -23.15 26.68 4.79
C ARG A 13 -22.60 27.82 3.92
N TYR A 14 -23.48 28.55 3.23
CA TYR A 14 -23.11 29.70 2.42
C TYR A 14 -22.99 30.96 3.29
N ASN A 15 -22.17 31.92 2.87
CA ASN A 15 -22.07 33.19 3.58
C ASN A 15 -23.42 33.92 3.55
N GLY A 16 -23.86 34.44 4.70
CA GLY A 16 -25.15 35.13 4.86
C GLY A 16 -26.36 34.24 5.12
N THR A 17 -26.22 32.91 5.15
CA THR A 17 -27.34 32.01 5.49
C THR A 17 -27.46 31.76 7.00
N PRO A 18 -28.68 31.57 7.54
CA PRO A 18 -28.89 31.28 8.96
C PRO A 18 -28.11 30.07 9.48
N ALA A 19 -27.80 30.08 10.77
CA ALA A 19 -27.12 28.98 11.45
C ALA A 19 -28.12 27.89 11.88
N GLU A 20 -28.74 27.24 10.89
CA GLU A 20 -29.73 26.18 11.10
C GLU A 20 -29.34 24.87 10.39
N ASP A 21 -30.02 23.78 10.77
CA ASP A 21 -29.85 22.46 10.16
C ASP A 21 -30.53 22.41 8.79
N LEU A 22 -29.93 21.66 7.86
CA LEU A 22 -30.42 21.56 6.49
C LEU A 22 -31.61 20.60 6.40
N MET A 23 -32.66 21.02 5.69
CA MET A 23 -33.81 20.18 5.30
C MET A 23 -33.70 19.68 3.85
N SER A 24 -32.52 19.80 3.24
CA SER A 24 -32.28 19.39 1.84
C SER A 24 -32.39 17.89 1.66
N THR A 25 -33.09 17.45 0.62
CA THR A 25 -33.13 16.05 0.21
C THR A 25 -31.97 15.72 -0.75
N PRO A 26 -31.43 14.48 -0.72
CA PRO A 26 -30.45 14.05 -1.71
C PRO A 26 -30.98 14.22 -3.13
N GLY A 27 -30.15 14.79 -4.02
CA GLY A 27 -30.51 14.99 -5.42
C GLY A 27 -30.57 13.69 -6.24
N PRO A 28 -31.20 13.70 -7.43
CA PRO A 28 -31.41 12.52 -8.27
C PRO A 28 -30.15 12.10 -9.08
N TYR A 29 -29.14 12.95 -9.16
CA TYR A 29 -27.95 12.72 -9.98
C TYR A 29 -26.93 11.84 -9.25
N ILE A 30 -26.84 10.59 -9.67
CA ILE A 30 -25.79 9.66 -9.24
C ILE A 30 -24.83 9.49 -10.43
N LEU A 31 -23.76 10.29 -10.44
CA LEU A 31 -22.58 9.99 -11.27
C LEU A 31 -21.56 9.33 -10.35
N PRO A 32 -21.58 7.98 -10.21
CA PRO A 32 -20.71 7.31 -9.26
C PRO A 32 -19.26 7.52 -9.68
N PHE A 33 -18.41 7.71 -8.66
CA PHE A 33 -16.98 7.82 -8.87
C PHE A 33 -16.45 6.55 -9.56
N ASN A 34 -15.65 6.75 -10.61
CA ASN A 34 -14.94 5.68 -11.31
C ASN A 34 -13.49 6.12 -11.47
N GLU A 35 -12.58 5.46 -10.76
CA GLU A 35 -11.14 5.76 -10.78
C GLU A 35 -10.55 5.59 -12.19
N GLY A 36 -11.01 4.61 -12.96
CA GLY A 36 -10.53 4.37 -14.32
C GLY A 36 -10.85 5.49 -15.32
N LYS A 37 -11.66 6.50 -14.93
CA LYS A 37 -11.89 7.72 -15.71
C LYS A 37 -10.98 8.88 -15.30
N LEU A 38 -10.23 8.75 -14.21
CA LEU A 38 -9.26 9.76 -13.81
C LEU A 38 -8.03 9.68 -14.72
N ALA A 39 -7.47 10.84 -15.00
CA ALA A 39 -6.25 11.02 -15.74
C ALA A 39 -5.39 12.05 -15.01
N SER A 40 -4.07 11.93 -15.13
CA SER A 40 -3.17 12.92 -14.56
C SER A 40 -3.29 14.24 -15.30
N LEU A 41 -3.24 15.35 -14.57
CA LEU A 41 -3.30 16.69 -15.13
C LEU A 41 -2.11 16.94 -16.08
N LEU A 42 -0.93 16.52 -15.66
CA LEU A 42 0.24 16.43 -16.50
C LEU A 42 0.25 15.04 -17.13
N SER A 43 0.45 14.96 -18.45
CA SER A 43 0.58 13.68 -19.14
C SER A 43 1.88 13.01 -18.73
N ILE A 44 1.81 12.17 -17.70
CA ILE A 44 2.94 11.37 -17.22
C ILE A 44 2.77 9.98 -17.83
N PRO A 45 3.52 9.63 -18.90
CA PRO A 45 3.42 8.32 -19.50
C PRO A 45 3.83 7.25 -18.48
N VAL A 46 3.20 6.09 -18.55
CA VAL A 46 3.61 4.96 -17.72
C VAL A 46 5.00 4.51 -18.13
N SER A 47 5.91 4.41 -17.17
CA SER A 47 7.25 3.92 -17.41
C SER A 47 7.23 2.46 -17.91
N GLY A 48 8.14 2.15 -18.84
CA GLY A 48 8.30 0.80 -19.41
C GLY A 48 7.41 0.52 -20.62
N PHE A 49 7.37 -0.75 -21.04
CA PHE A 49 6.60 -1.16 -22.22
C PHE A 49 5.08 -1.17 -21.91
N PRO A 50 4.21 -0.65 -22.78
CA PRO A 50 2.78 -0.46 -22.51
C PRO A 50 1.96 -1.76 -22.66
N GLU A 51 2.42 -2.83 -22.00
CA GLU A 51 1.77 -4.15 -21.94
C GLU A 51 1.98 -4.73 -20.54
N VAL A 52 0.96 -5.35 -19.97
CA VAL A 52 1.04 -5.97 -18.65
C VAL A 52 2.08 -7.11 -18.66
N GLY A 53 2.86 -7.24 -17.61
CA GLY A 53 3.91 -8.24 -17.46
C GLY A 53 5.19 -7.93 -18.24
N LYS A 54 5.30 -6.74 -18.86
CA LYS A 54 6.49 -6.29 -19.61
C LYS A 54 7.31 -5.21 -18.89
N ALA A 55 7.15 -5.09 -17.57
CA ALA A 55 8.05 -4.31 -16.73
C ALA A 55 9.39 -5.05 -16.53
N ASP A 56 10.43 -4.35 -16.06
CA ASP A 56 11.72 -4.96 -15.76
C ASP A 56 11.61 -5.97 -14.60
N VAL A 57 10.78 -5.65 -13.62
CA VAL A 57 10.49 -6.49 -12.45
C VAL A 57 8.98 -6.63 -12.32
N HIS A 58 8.50 -7.86 -12.15
CA HIS A 58 7.08 -8.17 -11.98
C HIS A 58 6.87 -8.97 -10.70
N ILE A 59 6.09 -8.41 -9.78
CA ILE A 59 5.79 -9.02 -8.47
C ILE A 59 4.29 -9.23 -8.36
N ASN A 60 3.88 -10.45 -8.06
CA ASN A 60 2.49 -10.75 -7.72
C ASN A 60 2.37 -10.94 -6.21
N LEU A 61 1.59 -10.08 -5.55
CA LEU A 61 1.36 -10.14 -4.11
C LEU A 61 -0.01 -10.78 -3.86
N LEU A 62 0.00 -12.09 -3.61
CA LEU A 62 -1.22 -12.84 -3.34
C LEU A 62 -1.63 -12.70 -1.87
N ALA A 63 -2.75 -12.02 -1.68
CA ALA A 63 -3.40 -11.89 -0.38
C ALA A 63 -4.21 -13.16 -0.04
N THR A 64 -3.96 -13.74 1.13
CA THR A 64 -4.77 -14.84 1.67
C THR A 64 -5.07 -14.62 3.15
N THR A 65 -6.19 -15.17 3.62
CA THR A 65 -6.54 -15.19 5.05
C THR A 65 -6.60 -16.63 5.52
N VAL A 66 -5.86 -16.96 6.59
CA VAL A 66 -5.90 -18.27 7.24
C VAL A 66 -6.17 -18.05 8.73
N ASN A 67 -7.28 -18.58 9.23
CA ASN A 67 -7.69 -18.45 10.63
C ASN A 67 -7.73 -16.99 11.15
N GLY A 68 -8.14 -16.04 10.29
CA GLY A 68 -8.20 -14.61 10.62
C GLY A 68 -6.88 -13.86 10.52
N ILE A 69 -5.77 -14.55 10.21
CA ILE A 69 -4.45 -13.94 9.97
C ILE A 69 -4.29 -13.71 8.47
N LEU A 70 -3.87 -12.50 8.10
CA LEU A 70 -3.59 -12.12 6.73
C LEU A 70 -2.16 -12.50 6.35
N LYS A 71 -2.02 -12.88 5.09
CA LYS A 71 -0.76 -13.33 4.51
C LYS A 71 -0.59 -12.74 3.13
N VAL A 72 0.64 -12.35 2.82
CA VAL A 72 1.06 -12.01 1.47
C VAL A 72 2.02 -13.10 1.02
N ASN A 73 1.71 -13.77 -0.09
CA ASN A 73 2.50 -14.90 -0.62
C ASN A 73 2.78 -15.97 0.46
N ASN A 74 1.75 -16.33 1.23
CA ASN A 74 1.76 -17.31 2.32
C ASN A 74 2.60 -16.93 3.57
N VAL A 75 3.16 -15.72 3.61
CA VAL A 75 3.92 -15.18 4.75
C VAL A 75 3.09 -14.13 5.49
N THR A 76 3.09 -14.21 6.81
CA THR A 76 2.50 -13.18 7.68
C THR A 76 3.57 -12.18 8.05
N TYR A 77 3.31 -10.90 7.86
CA TYR A 77 4.24 -9.86 8.27
C TYR A 77 4.24 -9.70 9.78
N HIS A 78 5.45 -9.66 10.36
CA HIS A 78 5.67 -9.33 11.75
C HIS A 78 6.78 -8.27 11.83
N ASN A 79 6.57 -7.23 12.63
CA ASN A 79 7.58 -6.20 12.81
C ASN A 79 8.90 -6.83 13.29
N PRO A 80 10.02 -6.62 12.59
CA PRO A 80 11.30 -7.13 13.02
C PRO A 80 11.78 -6.33 14.26
N PRO A 81 12.52 -6.95 15.20
CA PRO A 81 13.09 -6.21 16.33
C PRO A 81 14.00 -5.07 15.91
N THR A 82 14.70 -5.24 14.78
CA THR A 82 15.57 -4.25 14.17
C THR A 82 14.90 -3.71 12.90
N PRO A 83 14.68 -2.39 12.76
CA PRO A 83 14.11 -1.81 11.54
C PRO A 83 14.90 -2.20 10.29
N VAL A 84 14.21 -2.44 9.16
CA VAL A 84 14.84 -2.92 7.92
C VAL A 84 15.95 -1.98 7.45
N LEU A 85 15.74 -0.65 7.53
CA LEU A 85 16.76 0.33 7.17
C LEU A 85 18.04 0.14 7.99
N LEU A 86 17.90 -0.12 9.29
CA LEU A 86 19.04 -0.34 10.18
C LEU A 86 19.79 -1.62 9.82
N GLN A 87 19.07 -2.68 9.41
CA GLN A 87 19.69 -3.93 8.93
C GLN A 87 20.50 -3.68 7.64
N MET A 88 19.95 -2.91 6.69
CA MET A 88 20.61 -2.52 5.44
C MET A 88 21.91 -1.74 5.73
N LEU A 89 21.84 -0.71 6.59
CA LEU A 89 23.00 0.11 6.94
C LEU A 89 24.06 -0.64 7.77
N SER A 90 23.67 -1.71 8.47
CA SER A 90 24.55 -2.60 9.23
C SER A 90 25.28 -3.63 8.34
N GLY A 91 25.03 -3.62 7.03
CA GLY A 91 25.73 -4.44 6.05
C GLY A 91 24.96 -5.65 5.55
N ALA A 92 23.64 -5.70 5.70
CA ALA A 92 22.81 -6.67 4.98
C ALA A 92 22.92 -6.40 3.46
N GLN A 93 23.31 -7.41 2.68
CA GLN A 93 23.54 -7.27 1.24
C GLN A 93 22.63 -8.13 0.38
N HIS A 94 21.90 -9.07 0.99
CA HIS A 94 20.95 -9.93 0.30
C HIS A 94 19.60 -9.94 1.04
N PRO A 95 18.46 -10.09 0.35
CA PRO A 95 17.15 -10.17 1.01
C PRO A 95 17.01 -11.30 2.04
N SER A 96 17.84 -12.35 1.97
CA SER A 96 17.92 -13.39 3.02
C SER A 96 18.48 -12.89 4.36
N ASP A 97 19.23 -11.79 4.32
CA ASP A 97 19.83 -11.18 5.51
C ASP A 97 18.83 -10.24 6.22
N LEU A 98 17.71 -9.93 5.55
CA LEU A 98 16.71 -9.00 6.03
C LEU A 98 15.55 -9.73 6.71
N LEU A 99 15.15 -9.20 7.86
CA LEU A 99 13.98 -9.61 8.61
C LEU A 99 12.83 -8.61 8.41
N PRO A 100 11.56 -9.07 8.42
CA PRO A 100 11.14 -10.45 8.62
C PRO A 100 11.28 -11.28 7.33
N GLY A 101 11.84 -12.50 7.46
CA GLY A 101 12.08 -13.37 6.32
C GLY A 101 10.80 -13.66 5.53
N GLY A 102 10.90 -13.59 4.20
CA GLY A 102 9.79 -13.86 3.28
C GLY A 102 8.79 -12.70 3.09
N SER A 103 8.94 -11.58 3.82
CA SER A 103 8.14 -10.36 3.57
C SER A 103 8.97 -9.20 3.01
N VAL A 104 10.26 -9.41 2.73
CA VAL A 104 11.15 -8.40 2.15
C VAL A 104 11.48 -8.79 0.71
N TYR A 105 11.22 -7.88 -0.23
CA TYR A 105 11.45 -8.07 -1.66
C TYR A 105 12.52 -7.08 -2.12
N GLU A 106 13.63 -7.58 -2.64
CA GLU A 106 14.68 -6.72 -3.19
C GLU A 106 14.23 -6.14 -4.53
N LEU A 107 14.44 -4.84 -4.71
CA LEU A 107 14.22 -4.15 -5.97
C LEU A 107 15.54 -3.57 -6.51
N PRO A 108 15.90 -3.82 -7.77
CA PRO A 108 17.06 -3.21 -8.41
C PRO A 108 16.83 -1.71 -8.63
N SER A 109 17.89 -0.90 -8.63
CA SER A 109 17.82 0.54 -8.92
C SER A 109 17.52 0.84 -10.39
N ASN A 110 16.78 1.92 -10.64
CA ASN A 110 16.43 2.49 -11.95
C ASN A 110 15.73 1.51 -12.88
N LYS A 111 14.80 0.72 -12.33
CA LYS A 111 14.00 -0.27 -13.04
C LYS A 111 12.51 0.02 -12.90
N VAL A 112 11.76 -0.37 -13.92
CA VAL A 112 10.30 -0.31 -13.87
C VAL A 112 9.80 -1.55 -13.13
N VAL A 113 9.10 -1.32 -12.04
CA VAL A 113 8.47 -2.37 -11.24
C VAL A 113 6.98 -2.37 -11.53
N GLU A 114 6.42 -3.56 -11.76
CA GLU A 114 4.99 -3.80 -11.83
C GLU A 114 4.57 -4.71 -10.67
N ILE A 115 3.59 -4.25 -9.89
CA ILE A 115 3.00 -5.03 -8.81
C ILE A 115 1.55 -5.36 -9.17
N ALA A 116 1.25 -6.66 -9.19
CA ALA A 116 -0.10 -7.19 -9.31
C ALA A 116 -0.67 -7.51 -7.93
N LEU A 117 -1.88 -7.01 -7.65
CA LEU A 117 -2.64 -7.13 -6.42
C LEU A 117 -3.97 -7.85 -6.73
N PRO A 118 -3.95 -9.17 -6.97
CA PRO A 118 -5.15 -9.94 -7.24
C PRO A 118 -6.06 -10.00 -6.01
N ASN A 119 -7.30 -9.54 -6.17
CA ASN A 119 -8.36 -9.76 -5.19
C ASN A 119 -9.06 -11.07 -5.49
N THR A 120 -8.65 -12.14 -4.80
CA THR A 120 -9.27 -13.46 -4.91
C THR A 120 -10.49 -13.64 -3.98
N GLY A 121 -11.02 -12.57 -3.38
CA GLY A 121 -12.24 -12.64 -2.57
C GLY A 121 -12.10 -13.36 -1.23
N LEU A 122 -10.88 -13.43 -0.69
CA LEU A 122 -10.52 -14.07 0.60
C LEU A 122 -10.96 -15.53 0.81
N LEU A 123 -11.61 -16.20 -0.15
CA LEU A 123 -11.87 -17.63 -0.17
C LEU A 123 -11.91 -18.12 -1.63
N PHE A 124 -10.88 -18.90 -2.00
CA PHE A 124 -10.71 -19.68 -3.23
C PHE A 124 -10.36 -18.93 -4.53
N GLY A 125 -9.19 -19.30 -5.06
CA GLY A 125 -8.58 -18.74 -6.26
C GLY A 125 -9.32 -19.11 -7.55
N GLY A 126 -9.66 -18.08 -8.31
CA GLY A 126 -9.87 -18.15 -9.76
C GLY A 126 -8.82 -17.31 -10.47
N PRO A 127 -8.68 -17.44 -11.80
CA PRO A 127 -7.74 -16.64 -12.59
C PRO A 127 -8.14 -15.17 -12.56
N VAL A 128 -7.22 -14.30 -12.12
CA VAL A 128 -7.46 -12.86 -11.92
C VAL A 128 -6.83 -12.08 -13.08
N ARG A 129 -7.60 -11.18 -13.73
CA ARG A 129 -7.17 -10.40 -14.90
C ARG A 129 -6.65 -9.02 -14.47
N PRO A 130 -5.53 -8.51 -15.02
CA PRO A 130 -4.99 -7.17 -14.74
C PRO A 130 -6.03 -6.08 -15.00
N GLN A 131 -6.28 -5.22 -14.01
CA GLN A 131 -7.30 -4.18 -14.03
C GLN A 131 -6.81 -2.95 -13.27
N THR A 132 -7.29 -1.78 -13.67
CA THR A 132 -7.37 -0.61 -12.76
C THR A 132 -8.63 -0.76 -11.91
N SER A 133 -8.65 -0.27 -10.66
CA SER A 133 -9.81 -0.45 -9.77
C SER A 133 -11.12 -0.03 -10.46
N GLY A 134 -12.05 -0.98 -10.65
CA GLY A 134 -13.34 -0.72 -11.31
C GLY A 134 -13.33 -0.58 -12.84
N ASN A 135 -12.25 -0.95 -13.55
CA ASN A 135 -12.21 -1.01 -15.01
C ASN A 135 -11.38 -2.20 -15.53
N SER A 136 -11.99 -2.99 -16.42
CA SER A 136 -11.38 -4.17 -17.05
C SER A 136 -10.28 -3.88 -18.06
N THR A 137 -10.02 -2.60 -18.36
CA THR A 137 -9.06 -2.16 -19.39
C THR A 137 -7.88 -1.42 -18.74
N THR A 138 -6.65 -1.85 -19.04
CA THR A 138 -5.44 -1.17 -18.57
C THR A 138 -5.19 0.12 -19.35
N ASN A 139 -4.88 1.22 -18.65
CA ASN A 139 -4.52 2.51 -19.25
C ASN A 139 -3.02 2.77 -19.07
N PHE A 140 -2.24 2.60 -20.14
CA PHE A 140 -0.80 2.93 -20.17
C PHE A 140 -0.49 4.34 -20.70
N VAL A 141 -1.50 5.06 -21.18
CA VAL A 141 -1.31 6.36 -21.86
C VAL A 141 -1.28 7.49 -20.85
N ASN A 142 -2.31 7.60 -20.02
CA ASN A 142 -2.41 8.64 -18.99
C ASN A 142 -3.26 8.16 -17.80
N PRO A 143 -2.80 7.15 -17.04
CA PRO A 143 -3.49 6.78 -15.81
C PRO A 143 -3.30 7.85 -14.73
N ILE A 144 -4.13 7.79 -13.70
CA ILE A 144 -3.95 8.59 -12.49
C ILE A 144 -2.76 8.09 -11.67
N TRP A 145 -2.00 9.02 -11.09
CA TRP A 145 -0.91 8.73 -10.14
C TRP A 145 -1.42 8.97 -8.70
N ARG A 146 -1.13 8.03 -7.80
CA ARG A 146 -1.53 8.08 -6.38
C ARG A 146 -0.72 7.11 -5.52
N ASP A 147 -0.83 7.24 -4.21
CA ASP A 147 -0.16 6.40 -3.21
C ASP A 147 -1.05 5.27 -2.64
N THR A 148 -2.37 5.44 -2.67
CA THR A 148 -3.35 4.52 -2.11
C THR A 148 -4.35 4.11 -3.17
N VAL A 149 -4.51 2.81 -3.39
CA VAL A 149 -5.45 2.25 -4.38
C VAL A 149 -6.31 1.15 -3.76
N SER A 150 -7.59 1.10 -4.12
CA SER A 150 -8.48 0.01 -3.71
C SER A 150 -8.16 -1.23 -4.52
N MET A 151 -7.98 -2.39 -3.86
CA MET A 151 -7.84 -3.70 -4.51
C MET A 151 -9.12 -4.16 -5.25
N GLY A 152 -10.19 -3.36 -5.23
CA GLY A 152 -11.42 -3.65 -5.95
C GLY A 152 -12.25 -4.76 -5.30
N SER A 153 -13.03 -5.45 -6.11
CA SER A 153 -13.87 -6.59 -5.72
C SER A 153 -13.22 -7.92 -6.12
N THR A 154 -13.78 -9.04 -5.65
CA THR A 154 -13.36 -10.39 -6.05
C THR A 154 -13.29 -10.51 -7.58
N GLY A 155 -12.13 -10.91 -8.10
CA GLY A 155 -11.86 -11.06 -9.54
C GLY A 155 -11.07 -9.89 -10.15
N ASP A 156 -10.94 -8.77 -9.45
CA ASP A 156 -10.09 -7.65 -9.87
C ASP A 156 -8.61 -7.97 -9.62
N ASN A 157 -7.71 -7.61 -10.55
CA ASN A 157 -6.27 -7.68 -10.34
C ASN A 157 -5.65 -6.29 -10.49
N VAL A 158 -5.64 -5.53 -9.40
CA VAL A 158 -5.13 -4.17 -9.47
C VAL A 158 -3.64 -4.19 -9.78
N THR A 159 -3.23 -3.47 -10.83
CA THR A 159 -1.82 -3.41 -11.26
C THR A 159 -1.29 -2.00 -11.09
N ILE A 160 -0.19 -1.84 -10.37
CA ILE A 160 0.52 -0.56 -10.20
C ILE A 160 1.92 -0.64 -10.80
N ARG A 161 2.44 0.51 -11.23
CA ARG A 161 3.82 0.66 -11.69
C ARG A 161 4.51 1.85 -11.07
N PHE A 162 5.80 1.70 -10.84
CA PHE A 162 6.70 2.77 -10.40
C PHE A 162 8.12 2.49 -10.90
N VAL A 163 8.97 3.51 -10.82
CA VAL A 163 10.40 3.40 -11.08
C VAL A 163 11.12 3.35 -9.74
N THR A 164 12.15 2.52 -9.63
CA THR A 164 13.02 2.43 -8.45
C THR A 164 14.12 3.49 -8.49
N ASP A 165 13.73 4.75 -8.30
CA ASP A 165 14.62 5.91 -8.27
C ASP A 165 14.87 6.48 -6.86
N ASN A 166 14.47 5.77 -5.81
CA ASN A 166 14.51 6.19 -4.42
C ASN A 166 14.99 5.05 -3.49
N SER A 167 16.31 4.94 -3.33
CA SER A 167 16.95 3.86 -2.56
C SER A 167 16.51 3.83 -1.08
N GLY A 168 16.04 2.68 -0.61
CA GLY A 168 15.58 2.48 0.77
C GLY A 168 14.54 1.39 0.95
N PRO A 169 14.15 1.04 2.19
CA PRO A 169 13.06 0.13 2.46
C PRO A 169 11.70 0.86 2.46
N TRP A 170 10.83 0.50 1.52
CA TRP A 170 9.49 1.06 1.36
C TRP A 170 8.40 0.08 1.76
N PHE A 171 7.37 0.58 2.43
CA PHE A 171 6.33 -0.28 2.98
C PHE A 171 5.13 -0.34 2.03
N ILE A 172 4.68 -1.55 1.70
CA ILE A 172 3.41 -1.77 0.99
C ILE A 172 2.53 -2.59 1.93
N HIS A 173 1.38 -2.02 2.31
CA HIS A 173 0.50 -2.63 3.28
C HIS A 173 -0.97 -2.31 3.01
N TYR A 174 -1.85 -3.08 3.67
CA TYR A 174 -3.26 -2.76 3.68
C TYR A 174 -3.49 -1.58 4.65
N HIS A 175 -4.04 -0.46 4.17
CA HIS A 175 -4.18 0.78 4.96
C HIS A 175 -5.38 0.78 5.94
N ILE A 176 -5.99 -0.39 6.14
CA ILE A 176 -6.91 -0.63 7.24
C ILE A 176 -6.09 -1.19 8.39
N ASP A 177 -6.00 -0.44 9.49
CA ASP A 177 -4.99 -0.68 10.53
C ASP A 177 -5.10 -2.07 11.18
N PHE A 178 -6.32 -2.59 11.34
CA PHE A 178 -6.52 -3.94 11.84
C PHE A 178 -6.05 -5.03 10.86
N HIS A 179 -6.10 -4.77 9.54
CA HIS A 179 -5.53 -5.68 8.54
C HIS A 179 -4.00 -5.64 8.52
N LEU A 180 -3.40 -4.45 8.67
CA LEU A 180 -1.96 -4.30 8.84
C LEU A 180 -1.49 -5.07 10.09
N ASN A 181 -2.16 -4.87 11.21
CA ASN A 181 -1.84 -5.54 12.47
C ASN A 181 -2.03 -7.08 12.40
N HIS A 182 -2.90 -7.57 11.51
CA HIS A 182 -3.07 -9.00 11.23
C HIS A 182 -2.15 -9.54 10.13
N GLY A 183 -1.16 -8.76 9.67
CA GLY A 183 -0.02 -9.25 8.90
C GLY A 183 -0.04 -8.99 7.39
N PHE A 184 -0.95 -8.15 6.88
CA PHE A 184 -0.92 -7.74 5.48
C PHE A 184 0.07 -6.61 5.26
N ALA A 185 1.34 -6.98 5.09
CA ALA A 185 2.39 -6.04 4.73
C ALA A 185 3.57 -6.74 4.05
N VAL A 186 4.31 -6.00 3.25
CA VAL A 186 5.61 -6.38 2.69
C VAL A 186 6.51 -5.15 2.62
N VAL A 187 7.83 -5.38 2.62
CA VAL A 187 8.83 -4.33 2.48
C VAL A 187 9.52 -4.48 1.13
N MET A 188 9.55 -3.41 0.36
CA MET A 188 10.33 -3.27 -0.86
C MET A 188 11.71 -2.71 -0.50
N ALA A 189 12.73 -3.56 -0.46
CA ALA A 189 14.11 -3.16 -0.21
C ALA A 189 14.76 -2.68 -1.51
N GLU A 190 14.62 -1.39 -1.78
CA GLU A 190 15.08 -0.79 -3.02
C GLU A 190 16.58 -0.46 -2.99
N ALA A 191 17.26 -0.88 -4.05
CA ALA A 191 18.66 -0.57 -4.32
C ALA A 191 19.57 -0.86 -3.13
N LEU A 192 19.44 -2.08 -2.58
CA LEU A 192 20.16 -2.53 -1.37
C LEU A 192 21.68 -2.31 -1.48
N ASN A 193 22.24 -2.52 -2.67
CA ASN A 193 23.67 -2.35 -2.98
C ASN A 193 24.15 -0.89 -3.09
N GLN A 194 23.25 0.10 -3.06
CA GLN A 194 23.61 1.53 -3.13
C GLN A 194 23.74 2.19 -1.76
N HIS A 195 23.41 1.47 -0.68
CA HIS A 195 23.57 2.00 0.67
C HIS A 195 25.02 1.89 1.13
N PRO A 196 25.62 2.98 1.65
CA PRO A 196 26.94 2.90 2.27
C PRO A 196 26.85 2.01 3.52
N ASN A 197 27.81 1.09 3.67
CA ASN A 197 27.98 0.37 4.93
C ASN A 197 28.39 1.37 6.02
N LEU A 198 27.45 1.79 6.85
CA LEU A 198 27.68 2.75 7.94
C LEU A 198 28.07 2.05 9.24
N ASN A 199 28.53 0.80 9.19
CA ASN A 199 28.84 -0.06 10.34
C ASN A 199 29.77 0.59 11.41
N ALA A 200 30.51 1.64 11.05
CA ALA A 200 31.36 2.41 11.97
C ALA A 200 30.64 3.56 12.71
N SER A 201 29.42 3.92 12.32
CA SER A 201 28.72 5.15 12.77
C SER A 201 27.42 4.88 13.52
N ILE A 202 26.94 3.65 13.50
CA ILE A 202 25.68 3.25 14.12
C ILE A 202 26.01 2.71 15.52
N PRO A 203 25.60 3.40 16.60
CA PRO A 203 25.77 2.87 17.95
C PRO A 203 25.09 1.49 18.03
N GLY A 204 25.80 0.50 18.58
CA GLY A 204 25.27 -0.84 18.76
C GLY A 204 23.90 -0.85 19.46
N ILE A 205 23.16 -1.93 19.24
CA ILE A 205 21.74 -2.20 19.54
C ILE A 205 21.36 -2.16 21.05
N GLY A 206 22.06 -1.38 21.87
CA GLY A 206 21.82 -1.21 23.31
C GLY A 206 20.80 -0.13 23.67
N ALA A 207 20.32 0.65 22.71
CA ALA A 207 19.24 1.62 22.92
C ALA A 207 17.99 1.15 22.19
N ALA A 208 17.35 0.09 22.71
CA ALA A 208 15.89 0.12 22.69
C ALA A 208 15.49 1.49 23.25
N LEU A 209 14.63 2.23 22.56
CA LEU A 209 13.89 3.30 23.22
C LEU A 209 13.08 2.59 24.31
N VAL A 210 13.66 2.47 25.51
CA VAL A 210 12.98 2.01 26.70
C VAL A 210 11.91 3.06 26.92
N ILE A 211 10.70 2.78 26.43
CA ILE A 211 9.52 3.42 26.97
C ILE A 211 9.46 2.87 28.41
N PRO A 212 9.67 3.69 29.44
CA PRO A 212 9.58 3.21 30.81
C PRO A 212 8.17 2.66 30.98
N SER A 213 8.06 1.38 31.33
CA SER A 213 6.79 0.69 31.60
C SER A 213 6.20 1.13 32.95
N THR A 214 6.18 2.43 33.23
CA THR A 214 5.63 3.01 34.45
C THR A 214 4.88 4.30 34.12
N LEU A 215 3.71 4.16 33.49
CA LEU A 215 2.57 4.98 33.85
C LEU A 215 1.57 4.03 34.50
N ASN A 216 1.86 3.77 35.78
CA ASN A 216 0.92 3.14 36.69
C ASN A 216 -0.34 4.01 36.78
N GLN A 217 -1.46 3.30 36.84
CA GLN A 217 -2.74 3.73 37.42
C GLN A 217 -2.57 4.82 38.50
N THR A 218 -3.27 5.94 38.33
CA THR A 218 -4.18 6.58 39.31
C THR A 218 -4.46 8.03 38.91
N LEU A 219 -5.68 8.27 38.42
CA LEU A 219 -6.70 9.17 38.98
C LEU A 219 -7.98 9.01 38.15
#